data_AF-A0A4Z0QJ33-F1
#
_entry.id   AF-A0A4Z0QJ33-F1
#
_cell.length_a   1.000
_cell.length_b   1.000
_cell.length_c   1.000
_cell.angle_alpha   90.00
_cell.angle_beta   90.00
_cell.angle_gamma   90.00
#
_symmetry.space_group_name_H-M   'P 1'
#
loop_
_entity.id
_entity.type
_entity.pdbx_description
1 polymer ?
#
loop_
_entity_poly.entity_id
_entity_poly.type
_entity_poly.pdbx_seq_one_letter_code
_entity_poly.pdbx_strand_id
1 'polypeptide(L)' 'MAKILVLYYSMYGHIETMAHAVAEGAKKVDGAEVIIKRVPETMPPEIFAKAGGKTQNAPVATPQELADYDA' A
#
# COMPACT_ATOMS: atom_id res chain seq x y z
N MET A 1 -15.77 -13.36 -5.43
CA MET A 1 -15.09 -12.58 -4.38
C MET A 1 -14.34 -11.49 -5.12
N ALA A 2 -14.59 -10.21 -4.84
CA ALA A 2 -13.88 -9.11 -5.49
C ALA A 2 -12.53 -8.90 -4.81
N LYS A 3 -11.44 -8.91 -5.57
CA LYS A 3 -10.09 -8.63 -5.08
C LYS A 3 -9.80 -7.14 -5.16
N ILE A 4 -9.54 -6.53 -4.01
CA ILE A 4 -9.31 -5.10 -3.88
C ILE A 4 -7.85 -4.87 -3.47
N LEU A 5 -7.12 -4.09 -4.26
CA LEU A 5 -5.77 -3.64 -3.93
C LEU A 5 -5.79 -2.21 -3.40
N VAL A 6 -5.51 -2.06 -2.11
CA VAL A 6 -5.16 -0.76 -1.53
C VAL A 6 -3.67 -0.51 -1.76
N LEU A 7 -3.34 0.03 -2.94
CA LEU A 7 -2.00 0.45 -3.31
C LEU A 7 -1.72 1.87 -2.79
N TYR A 8 -0.58 2.08 -2.15
CA TYR A 8 -0.22 3.41 -1.66
C TYR A 8 1.28 3.72 -1.74
N TYR A 9 1.62 5.00 -1.64
CA TYR A 9 2.96 5.46 -1.31
C TYR A 9 2.90 6.34 -0.07
N SER A 10 3.84 6.17 0.86
CA SER A 10 3.98 7.07 2.01
C SER A 10 5.44 7.24 2.36
N MET A 11 5.86 8.48 2.55
CA MET A 11 7.20 8.77 3.04
C MET A 11 7.23 8.81 4.57
N TYR A 12 6.26 9.50 5.18
CA TYR A 12 6.20 9.72 6.63
C TYR A 12 5.14 8.87 7.36
N GLY A 13 4.42 8.01 6.63
CA GLY A 13 3.45 7.07 7.21
C GLY A 13 2.01 7.59 7.36
N HIS A 14 1.73 8.87 7.09
CA HIS A 14 0.34 9.36 7.15
C HIS A 14 -0.58 8.66 6.14
N ILE A 15 -0.08 8.46 4.92
CA ILE A 15 -0.83 7.76 3.87
C ILE A 15 -0.90 6.25 4.16
N GLU A 16 0.12 5.66 4.79
CA GLU A 16 0.05 4.27 5.27
C GLU A 16 -1.10 4.11 6.28
N THR A 17 -1.22 5.00 7.26
CA THR A 17 -2.34 4.99 8.22
C THR A 17 -3.70 5.10 7.52
N MET A 18 -3.81 5.99 6.53
CA MET A 18 -5.05 6.12 5.74
C MET A 18 -5.34 4.87 4.91
N ALA A 19 -4.32 4.27 4.28
CA ALA A 19 -4.47 3.04 3.51
C ALA A 19 -4.96 1.89 4.38
N HIS A 20 -4.44 1.74 5.61
CA HIS A 20 -4.98 0.79 6.57
C HIS A 20 -6.45 1.07 6.92
N ALA A 21 -6.83 2.33 7.16
CA ALA A 21 -8.22 2.67 7.44
C ALA A 21 -9.16 2.37 6.25
N VAL A 22 -8.73 2.64 5.02
CA VAL A 22 -9.47 2.31 3.79
C VAL A 22 -9.63 0.79 3.67
N ALA A 23 -8.55 0.03 3.88
CA ALA A 23 -8.59 -1.43 3.82
C ALA A 23 -9.52 -2.03 4.88
N GLU A 24 -9.47 -1.52 6.12
CA GLU A 24 -10.39 -1.94 7.19
C GLU A 24 -11.85 -1.58 6.87
N GLY A 25 -12.10 -0.48 6.17
CA GLY A 25 -13.42 -0.16 5.63
C GLY A 25 -13.88 -1.16 4.57
N ALA A 26 -13.04 -1.42 3.56
CA ALA A 26 -13.35 -2.32 2.45
C ALA A 26 -13.58 -3.77 2.91
N LYS A 27 -12.84 -4.25 3.91
CA LYS A 27 -13.00 -5.60 4.49
C LYS A 27 -14.37 -5.85 5.12
N LYS A 28 -15.14 -4.80 5.43
CA LYS A 28 -16.50 -4.92 5.99
C LYS A 28 -17.53 -5.34 4.94
N VAL A 29 -17.19 -5.30 3.66
CA VAL A 29 -18.09 -5.73 2.58
C VAL A 29 -17.96 -7.24 2.39
N ASP A 30 -19.07 -7.95 2.52
CA ASP A 30 -19.11 -9.39 2.34
C ASP A 30 -18.60 -9.79 0.95
N GLY A 31 -17.66 -10.73 0.92
CA GLY A 31 -17.06 -11.22 -0.33
C GLY A 31 -15.99 -10.30 -0.95
N ALA A 32 -15.46 -9.32 -0.19
CA ALA A 32 -14.26 -8.56 -0.56
C ALA A 32 -12.98 -9.20 0.00
N GLU A 33 -12.01 -9.49 -0.87
CA GLU A 33 -10.65 -9.88 -0.51
C GLU A 33 -9.76 -8.63 -0.63
N VAL A 34 -9.25 -8.09 0.48
CA VAL A 34 -8.54 -6.80 0.49
C VAL A 34 -7.06 -6.99 0.78
N ILE A 35 -6.21 -6.54 -0.14
CA ILE A 35 -4.76 -6.61 -0.08
C ILE A 35 -4.20 -5.19 0.04
N ILE A 36 -3.21 -4.99 0.92
CA ILE A 36 -2.48 -3.72 1.03
C ILE A 36 -1.08 -3.92 0.48
N LYS A 37 -0.65 -3.05 -0.44
CA LYS A 37 0.72 -3.00 -0.94
C LYS A 37 1.21 -1.57 -1.07
N ARG A 38 2.52 -1.41 -1.12
CA ARG A 38 3.17 -0.13 -1.36
C ARG A 38 3.86 -0.07 -2.72
N VAL A 39 3.95 1.14 -3.27
CA VAL A 39 4.80 1.43 -4.43
C VAL A 39 6.29 1.33 -4.02
N PRO A 40 7.20 0.88 -4.91
CA PRO A 40 8.63 0.94 -4.65
C PRO A 40 9.10 2.37 -4.33
N GLU A 41 10.03 2.51 -3.39
CA GLU A 41 10.69 3.79 -3.14
C GLU A 41 11.69 4.08 -4.27
N THR A 42 11.74 5.34 -4.71
CA THR A 42 12.60 5.81 -5.80
C THR A 42 13.85 6.52 -5.30
N MET A 43 13.82 7.03 -4.06
CA MET A 43 14.98 7.62 -3.41
C MET A 43 16.03 6.56 -3.05
N PRO A 44 17.33 6.87 -3.21
CA PRO A 44 18.38 6.04 -2.65
C PRO A 44 18.19 5.87 -1.13
N PRO A 45 18.46 4.68 -0.56
CA PRO A 45 18.17 4.40 0.85
C PRO A 45 18.79 5.40 1.85
N GLU A 46 20.00 5.86 1.56
CA GLU A 46 20.71 6.85 2.39
C GLU A 46 20.06 8.24 2.38
N ILE A 47 19.48 8.65 1.26
CA ILE A 47 18.77 9.92 1.11
C ILE A 47 17.40 9.82 1.78
N PHE A 48 16.70 8.71 1.57
CA PHE A 48 15.43 8.42 2.23
C PHE A 48 15.56 8.47 3.76
N ALA A 49 16.58 7.81 4.31
CA ALA A 49 16.86 7.84 5.75
C ALA A 49 17.19 9.25 6.26
N LYS A 50 18.04 10.01 5.54
CA LYS A 50 18.38 11.40 5.90
C LYS A 50 17.17 12.34 5.84
N ALA A 51 16.23 12.08 4.95
CA ALA A 51 15.01 12.86 4.81
C ALA A 51 13.92 12.50 5.84
N GLY A 52 14.20 11.58 6.77
CA GLY A 52 13.28 11.14 7.81
C GLY A 52 12.22 10.14 7.33
N GLY A 53 12.50 9.42 6.24
CA GLY A 53 11.61 8.42 5.69
C GLY A 53 11.31 7.27 6.68
N LYS A 54 10.04 6.90 6.78
CA LYS A 54 9.56 5.83 7.66
C LYS A 54 9.70 4.46 7.00
N THR A 55 10.34 3.52 7.69
CA THR A 55 10.33 2.09 7.30
C THR A 55 8.93 1.49 7.46
N GLN A 56 8.49 0.76 6.44
CA GLN A 56 7.14 0.22 6.34
C GLN A 56 7.17 -1.26 5.98
N ASN A 57 6.24 -2.04 6.54
CA ASN A 57 6.23 -3.50 6.40
C ASN A 57 5.36 -4.00 5.23
N ALA A 58 4.54 -3.13 4.64
CA ALA A 58 3.70 -3.51 3.52
C ALA A 58 4.55 -4.03 2.34
N PRO A 59 4.15 -5.13 1.68
CA PRO A 59 4.87 -5.66 0.54
C PRO A 59 4.84 -4.68 -0.64
N VAL A 60 5.88 -4.73 -1.46
CA VAL A 60 6.02 -3.88 -2.65
C VAL A 60 5.20 -4.46 -3.79
N ALA A 61 4.44 -3.62 -4.48
CA ALA A 61 3.72 -3.99 -5.68
C ALA A 61 4.57 -3.87 -6.94
N THR A 62 4.21 -4.63 -7.97
CA THR A 62 4.71 -4.44 -9.34
C THR A 62 3.60 -3.86 -10.22
N PRO A 63 3.92 -3.12 -11.30
CA PRO A 63 2.89 -2.66 -12.23
C PRO A 63 2.09 -3.80 -12.89
N GLN A 64 2.71 -4.97 -13.07
CA GLN A 64 2.10 -6.10 -13.79
C GLN A 64 0.95 -6.75 -13.02
N GLU A 65 1.08 -6.85 -11.69
CA GLU A 65 0.03 -7.47 -10.86
C GLU A 65 -1.21 -6.60 -10.68
N LEU A 66 -1.21 -5.32 -11.11
CA LEU A 66 -2.38 -4.45 -10.97
C LEU A 66 -3.60 -5.01 -11.73
N ALA A 67 -3.38 -5.76 -12.81
CA ALA A 67 -4.43 -6.41 -13.58
C ALA A 67 -5.06 -7.62 -12.86
N ASP A 68 -4.47 -8.11 -11.77
CA ASP A 68 -4.96 -9.26 -11.01
C ASP A 68 -6.05 -8.89 -9.99
N TYR A 69 -6.37 -7.60 -9.87
CA TYR A 69 -7.33 -7.04 -8.92
C TYR A 69 -8.53 -6.45 -9.66
N ASP A 70 -9.71 -6.55 -9.04
CA ASP A 70 -10.97 -6.03 -9.57
C ASP A 70 -11.17 -4.54 -9.24
N ALA A 71 -10.49 -4.04 -8.19
CA ALA A 71 -10.53 -2.66 -7.71
C ALA A 71 -9.25 -2.25 -6.99
#